data_AF-A0A7C6FEM9-F1
#
_entry.id   AF-A0A7C6FEM9-F1
#
_cell.length_a   1.000
_cell.length_b   1.000
_cell.length_c   1.000
_cell.angle_alpha   90.00
_cell.angle_beta   90.00
_cell.angle_gamma   90.00
#
_symmetry.space_group_name_H-M   'P 1'
#
loop_
_entity.id
_entity.type
_entity.pdbx_description
1 polymer ?
#
loop_
_entity_poly.entity_id
_entity_poly.type
_entity_poly.pdbx_seq_one_letter_code
_entity_poly.pdbx_strand_id
1 'polypeptide(L)'
;ESQLVPNVPITFYAFRFMVIVGTFFLFLFGLMWYLDYKKKPYQSYKYLNWLCIAGIPLAYMVSQSGWIVSEMGRQPWVIQDLMPTYAAISSLQASSVITTFTMFAILFTILLIAEMKIMFKQIKKGF
;
A
#
# COMPACT_ATOMS: atom_id res chain seq x y z
N GLU A 1 17.24 -4.57 -27.10
CA GLU A 1 16.24 -3.49 -27.32
C GLU A 1 14.91 -3.70 -26.57
N SER A 2 14.56 -4.92 -26.13
CA SER A 2 13.36 -5.21 -25.33
C SER A 2 13.45 -4.91 -23.83
N GLN A 3 14.62 -4.48 -23.32
CA GLN A 3 14.89 -4.29 -21.88
C GLN A 3 14.73 -2.84 -21.38
N LEU A 4 14.40 -1.89 -22.25
CA LEU A 4 14.29 -0.46 -21.90
C LEU A 4 12.86 0.01 -21.66
N VAL A 5 11.86 -0.83 -21.96
CA VAL A 5 10.45 -0.50 -21.70
C VAL A 5 10.09 -1.06 -20.33
N PRO A 6 9.78 -0.20 -19.33
CA PRO A 6 9.31 -0.67 -18.02
C PRO A 6 8.06 -1.51 -18.19
N ASN A 7 7.75 -2.37 -17.22
CA ASN A 7 6.58 -3.25 -17.28
C ASN A 7 5.28 -2.44 -17.20
N VAL A 8 4.85 -1.90 -18.35
CA VAL A 8 3.71 -0.99 -18.53
C VAL A 8 2.41 -1.56 -17.95
N PRO A 9 2.09 -2.87 -18.11
CA PRO A 9 0.90 -3.46 -17.50
C PRO A 9 0.81 -3.25 -15.99
N ILE A 10 1.89 -3.48 -15.23
CA ILE A 10 1.87 -3.38 -13.76
C ILE A 10 1.57 -1.95 -13.33
N THR A 11 2.29 -0.98 -13.90
CA THR A 11 2.10 0.45 -13.60
C THR A 11 0.70 0.91 -13.98
N PHE A 12 0.17 0.45 -15.12
CA PHE A 12 -1.16 0.82 -15.60
C PHE A 12 -2.29 0.32 -14.69
N TYR A 13 -2.26 -0.95 -14.27
CA TYR A 13 -3.27 -1.50 -13.36
C TYR A 13 -3.15 -0.92 -11.96
N ALA A 14 -1.93 -0.76 -11.44
CA ALA A 14 -1.69 -0.15 -10.13
C ALA A 14 -2.19 1.31 -10.09
N PHE A 15 -1.96 2.10 -11.15
CA PHE A 15 -2.46 3.46 -11.26
C PHE A 15 -3.99 3.53 -11.25
N ARG A 16 -4.65 2.68 -12.04
CA ARG A 16 -6.12 2.62 -12.07
C ARG A 16 -6.71 2.23 -10.72
N PHE A 17 -6.14 1.22 -10.08
CA PHE A 17 -6.57 0.79 -8.75
C PHE A 17 -6.42 1.93 -7.74
N MET A 18 -5.27 2.61 -7.73
CA MET A 18 -5.02 3.77 -6.87
C MET A 18 -6.04 4.89 -7.09
N VAL A 19 -6.30 5.28 -8.34
CA VAL A 19 -7.21 6.39 -8.66
C VAL A 19 -8.66 6.04 -8.32
N ILE A 20 -9.12 4.83 -8.67
CA ILE A 20 -10.49 4.39 -8.39
C ILE A 20 -10.76 4.41 -6.88
N VAL A 21 -9.86 3.82 -6.11
CA VAL A 21 -10.05 3.69 -4.67
C VAL A 21 -9.79 5.02 -3.95
N GLY A 22 -8.83 5.84 -4.41
CA GLY A 22 -8.62 7.19 -3.88
C GLY A 22 -9.82 8.10 -4.10
N THR A 23 -10.43 8.04 -5.29
CA THR A 23 -11.66 8.78 -5.60
C THR A 23 -12.83 8.28 -4.74
N PHE A 24 -12.93 6.96 -4.53
CA PHE A 24 -13.91 6.37 -3.63
C PHE A 24 -13.76 6.88 -2.19
N PHE A 25 -12.54 6.99 -1.65
CA PHE A 25 -12.30 7.57 -0.33
C PHE A 25 -12.74 9.03 -0.24
N LEU A 26 -12.53 9.82 -1.30
CA LEU A 26 -12.97 11.22 -1.35
C LEU A 26 -14.50 11.31 -1.21
N PHE A 27 -15.24 10.48 -1.95
CA PHE A 27 -16.71 10.41 -1.81
C PHE A 27 -17.14 9.89 -0.44
N LEU A 28 -16.45 8.89 0.12
CA LEU A 28 -16.75 8.36 1.44
C LEU A 28 -16.58 9.42 2.53
N PHE A 29 -15.47 10.15 2.54
CA PHE A 29 -15.24 11.23 3.50
C PHE A 29 -16.19 12.41 3.29
N GLY A 30 -16.51 12.76 2.04
CA GLY A 30 -17.52 13.77 1.74
C GLY A 30 -18.92 13.39 2.26
N LEU A 31 -19.31 12.12 2.11
CA LEU A 31 -20.57 11.60 2.65
C LEU A 31 -20.57 11.63 4.18
N MET A 32 -19.47 11.24 4.83
CA MET A 32 -19.34 11.31 6.29
C MET A 32 -19.49 12.72 6.81
N TRP A 33 -18.77 13.67 6.20
CA TRP A 33 -18.85 15.07 6.58
C TRP A 33 -20.29 15.62 6.40
N TYR A 34 -20.96 15.26 5.30
CA TYR A 34 -22.35 15.66 5.09
C TYR A 34 -23.31 15.07 6.15
N LEU A 35 -23.12 13.80 6.55
CA LEU A 35 -23.91 13.17 7.60
C LEU A 35 -23.67 13.81 8.96
N ASP A 36 -22.43 14.19 9.25
CA ASP A 36 -22.04 14.92 10.46
C ASP A 36 -22.70 16.30 10.52
N TYR A 37 -22.65 17.04 9.40
CA TYR A 37 -23.30 18.34 9.28
C TYR A 37 -24.82 18.26 9.53
N LYS A 38 -25.46 17.18 9.09
CA LYS A 38 -26.90 16.93 9.33
C LYS A 38 -27.22 16.31 10.69
N LYS A 39 -26.22 16.11 11.57
CA LYS A 39 -26.35 15.51 12.91
C LYS A 39 -27.14 14.20 12.91
N LYS A 40 -27.01 13.40 11.84
CA LYS A 40 -27.75 12.14 11.74
C LYS A 40 -27.09 11.06 12.61
N PRO A 41 -27.87 10.18 13.26
CA PRO A 41 -27.30 9.12 14.08
C PRO A 41 -26.56 8.09 13.21
N TYR A 42 -25.23 8.00 13.37
CA TYR A 42 -24.38 7.04 12.68
C TYR A 42 -24.77 5.58 12.91
N GLN A 43 -25.45 5.29 14.02
CA GLN A 43 -25.96 3.95 14.37
C GLN A 43 -27.03 3.44 13.40
N SER A 44 -27.69 4.32 12.65
CA SER A 44 -28.72 3.94 11.67
C SER A 44 -28.10 3.34 10.40
N TYR A 45 -26.85 3.66 10.08
CA TYR A 45 -26.21 3.29 8.81
C TYR A 45 -25.21 2.14 8.95
N LYS A 46 -25.71 0.93 9.26
CA LYS A 46 -24.88 -0.28 9.44
C LYS A 46 -23.94 -0.58 8.26
N TYR A 47 -24.44 -0.46 7.03
CA TYR A 47 -23.64 -0.69 5.82
C TYR A 47 -22.49 0.31 5.67
N LEU A 48 -22.74 1.57 6.03
CA LEU A 48 -21.75 2.64 5.94
C LEU A 48 -20.62 2.42 6.96
N ASN A 49 -20.96 2.03 8.19
CA ASN A 49 -19.98 1.70 9.23
C ASN A 49 -19.13 0.48 8.84
N TRP A 50 -19.73 -0.54 8.24
CA TRP A 50 -18.99 -1.70 7.75
C TRP A 50 -18.03 -1.32 6.60
N LEU A 51 -18.46 -0.42 5.72
CA LEU A 51 -17.64 0.11 4.63
C LEU A 51 -16.44 0.92 5.17
N CYS A 52 -16.61 1.68 6.26
CA CYS A 52 -15.47 2.32 6.95
C CYS A 52 -14.45 1.33 7.49
N ILE A 53 -14.92 0.23 8.10
CA ILE A 53 -14.04 -0.82 8.63
C ILE A 53 -13.29 -1.49 7.47
N ALA A 54 -13.97 -1.80 6.37
CA ALA A 54 -13.35 -2.33 5.16
C ALA A 54 -12.40 -1.31 4.49
N GLY A 55 -12.60 -0.02 4.73
CA GLY A 55 -11.72 1.06 4.28
C GLY A 55 -10.32 1.01 4.90
N ILE A 56 -10.16 0.45 6.11
CA ILE A 56 -8.85 0.37 6.79
C ILE A 56 -7.84 -0.43 5.95
N PRO A 57 -8.05 -1.74 5.64
CA PRO A 57 -7.11 -2.49 4.82
C PRO A 57 -7.00 -1.93 3.39
N LEU A 58 -8.09 -1.38 2.86
CA LEU A 58 -8.13 -0.80 1.52
C LEU A 58 -7.19 0.41 1.39
N ALA A 59 -7.11 1.26 2.42
CA ALA A 59 -6.18 2.40 2.45
C ALA A 59 -4.71 1.96 2.36
N TYR A 60 -4.34 0.88 3.06
CA TYR A 60 -3.00 0.30 2.96
C TYR A 60 -2.71 -0.20 1.54
N MET A 61 -3.64 -0.91 0.90
CA MET A 61 -3.46 -1.41 -0.48
C MET A 61 -3.27 -0.28 -1.50
N VAL A 62 -4.01 0.82 -1.36
CA VAL A 62 -3.87 1.99 -2.23
C VAL A 62 -2.51 2.65 -2.03
N SER A 63 -2.07 2.81 -0.79
CA SER A 63 -0.75 3.36 -0.48
C SER A 63 0.36 2.54 -1.15
N GLN A 64 0.32 1.21 -1.04
CA GLN A 64 1.28 0.33 -1.72
C GLN A 64 1.20 0.45 -3.24
N SER A 65 0.01 0.61 -3.81
CA SER A 65 -0.17 0.81 -5.25
C SER A 65 0.47 2.12 -5.74
N GLY A 66 0.39 3.20 -4.95
CA GLY A 66 1.06 4.46 -5.27
C GLY A 66 2.60 4.35 -5.26
N TRP A 67 3.15 3.60 -4.32
CA TRP A 67 4.58 3.26 -4.30
C TRP A 67 4.99 2.43 -5.52
N ILE A 68 4.20 1.42 -5.89
CA ILE A 68 4.45 0.60 -7.07
C ILE A 68 4.47 1.47 -8.33
N VAL A 69 3.51 2.39 -8.50
CA VAL A 69 3.47 3.29 -9.66
C VAL A 69 4.71 4.18 -9.71
N SER A 70 5.15 4.70 -8.57
CA SER A 70 6.29 5.62 -8.49
C SER A 70 7.62 4.90 -8.73
N GLU A 71 7.84 3.74 -8.12
CA GLU A 71 9.09 2.98 -8.26
C GLU A 71 9.18 2.26 -9.61
N MET A 72 8.10 1.62 -10.05
CA MET A 72 8.08 0.94 -11.36
C MET A 72 8.03 1.93 -12.52
N GLY A 73 7.48 3.12 -12.32
CA GLY A 73 7.50 4.19 -13.33
C GLY A 73 8.89 4.78 -13.58
N ARG A 74 9.80 4.65 -12.60
CA ARG A 74 11.18 5.13 -12.70
C ARG A 74 12.15 4.10 -13.29
N GLN A 75 11.75 2.82 -13.36
CA GLN A 75 12.53 1.79 -14.05
C GLN A 75 12.72 2.18 -15.53
N PRO A 76 13.91 1.98 -16.13
CA PRO A 76 15.07 1.25 -15.63
C PRO A 76 16.12 2.12 -14.89
N TRP A 77 15.75 3.30 -14.40
CA TRP A 77 16.69 4.27 -13.83
C TRP A 77 16.65 4.27 -12.30
N VAL A 78 17.83 4.32 -11.67
CA VAL A 78 17.97 4.65 -10.23
C VAL A 78 18.18 6.14 -10.06
N ILE A 79 18.91 6.78 -10.97
CA ILE A 79 18.92 8.23 -11.10
C ILE A 79 18.62 8.49 -12.56
N GLN A 80 17.55 9.25 -12.79
CA GLN A 80 17.07 9.52 -14.14
C GLN A 80 18.19 10.10 -15.00
N ASP A 81 18.41 9.49 -16.17
CA ASP A 81 19.44 9.84 -17.17
C ASP A 81 20.91 9.77 -16.67
N LEU A 82 21.16 9.29 -15.46
CA LEU A 82 22.47 9.26 -14.82
C LEU A 82 22.94 7.84 -14.48
N MET A 83 22.08 7.05 -13.85
CA MET A 83 22.44 5.72 -13.36
C MET A 83 21.33 4.70 -13.62
N PRO A 84 21.55 3.73 -14.52
CA PRO A 84 20.59 2.65 -14.73
C PRO A 84 20.69 1.58 -13.64
N THR A 85 19.58 0.88 -13.38
CA THR A 85 19.45 -0.12 -12.30
C THR A 85 20.44 -1.26 -12.41
N TYR A 86 20.78 -1.71 -13.62
CA TYR A 86 21.78 -2.76 -13.82
C TYR A 86 23.20 -2.34 -13.43
N ALA A 87 23.52 -1.05 -13.48
CA ALA A 87 24.83 -0.54 -13.08
C ALA A 87 24.94 -0.30 -11.57
N ALA A 88 23.80 -0.28 -10.86
CA ALA A 88 23.73 -0.02 -9.42
C ALA A 88 23.78 -1.30 -8.54
N ILE A 89 23.98 -2.48 -9.15
CA ILE A 89 23.97 -3.76 -8.45
C ILE A 89 25.37 -4.06 -7.88
N SER A 90 25.46 -4.33 -6.58
CA SER A 90 26.70 -4.79 -5.94
C SER A 90 27.08 -6.20 -6.37
N SER A 91 28.38 -6.46 -6.58
CA SER A 91 28.92 -7.78 -6.94
C SER A 91 28.94 -8.74 -5.74
N LEU A 92 27.76 -9.19 -5.31
CA LEU A 92 27.58 -10.13 -4.21
C LEU A 92 27.13 -11.50 -4.72
N GLN A 93 27.48 -12.55 -3.98
CA GLN A 93 26.99 -13.89 -4.27
C GLN A 93 25.47 -13.94 -4.03
N ALA A 94 24.72 -14.51 -4.97
CA ALA A 94 23.26 -14.62 -4.90
C ALA A 94 22.78 -15.34 -3.62
N SER A 95 23.56 -16.29 -3.11
CA SER A 95 23.27 -17.00 -1.85
C SER A 95 23.22 -16.07 -0.64
N SER A 96 24.15 -15.09 -0.55
CA SER A 96 24.17 -14.11 0.55
C SER A 96 22.95 -13.18 0.51
N VAL A 97 22.53 -12.78 -0.69
CA VAL A 97 21.34 -11.94 -0.89
C VAL A 97 20.07 -12.68 -0.49
N ILE A 98 19.90 -13.93 -0.93
CA ILE A 98 18.74 -14.76 -0.58
C ILE A 98 18.68 -15.00 0.93
N THR A 99 19.83 -15.26 1.56
CA THR A 99 19.91 -15.53 3.00
C THR A 99 19.48 -14.31 3.82
N THR A 100 20.03 -13.14 3.50
CA THR A 100 19.69 -11.88 4.20
C THR A 100 18.25 -11.47 3.93
N PHE A 101 17.78 -11.56 2.69
CA PHE A 101 16.38 -11.30 2.35
C PHE A 101 15.42 -12.20 3.14
N THR A 102 15.70 -13.50 3.20
CA THR A 102 14.86 -14.46 3.94
C THR A 102 14.87 -14.16 5.43
N MET A 103 16.03 -13.82 6.00
CA MET A 103 16.17 -13.42 7.39
C MET A 103 15.30 -12.19 7.72
N PHE A 104 15.39 -11.13 6.90
CA PHE A 104 14.57 -9.93 7.08
C PHE A 104 13.08 -10.20 6.87
N ALA A 105 12.71 -11.03 5.89
CA ALA A 105 11.33 -11.41 5.64
C ALA A 105 10.71 -12.12 6.85
N ILE A 106 11.44 -13.07 7.46
CA ILE A 106 10.99 -13.76 8.68
C ILE A 106 10.86 -12.76 9.84
N LEU A 107 11.87 -11.92 10.04
CA LEU A 107 11.88 -10.94 11.14
C LEU A 107 10.70 -9.95 11.04
N PHE A 108 10.47 -9.37 9.87
CA PHE A 108 9.35 -8.46 9.65
C PHE A 108 7.99 -9.16 9.74
N THR A 109 7.90 -10.43 9.33
CA THR A 109 6.67 -11.21 9.50
C THR A 109 6.34 -11.44 10.97
N ILE A 110 7.34 -11.78 11.80
CA ILE A 110 7.15 -11.94 13.25
C ILE A 110 6.72 -10.61 13.88
N LEU A 111 7.37 -9.51 13.50
CA LEU A 111 7.05 -8.17 14.00
C LEU A 111 5.61 -7.78 13.64
N LEU A 112 5.20 -8.01 12.40
CA LEU A 112 3.83 -7.75 11.93
C LEU A 112 2.81 -8.56 12.73
N ILE A 113 3.06 -9.85 13.00
CA ILE A 113 2.16 -10.67 13.83
C ILE A 113 2.07 -10.13 15.27
N ALA A 114 3.20 -9.72 15.84
CA ALA A 114 3.23 -9.14 17.19
C ALA A 114 2.44 -7.83 17.25
N GLU A 115 2.64 -6.93 16.29
CA GLU A 115 1.94 -5.66 16.18
C GLU A 115 0.42 -5.86 16.02
N MET A 116 0.00 -6.72 15.10
CA MET A 116 -1.42 -7.02 14.90
C MET A 116 -2.07 -7.58 16.18
N LYS A 117 -1.36 -8.48 16.90
CA LYS A 117 -1.85 -9.01 18.20
C LYS A 117 -2.02 -7.91 19.24
N ILE A 118 -1.06 -7.00 19.34
CA ILE A 118 -1.12 -5.87 20.29
C ILE A 118 -2.27 -4.93 19.90
N MET A 119 -2.36 -4.53 18.63
CA MET A 119 -3.41 -3.65 18.12
C MET A 119 -4.80 -4.23 18.40
N PHE A 120 -5.06 -5.49 18.06
CA PHE A 120 -6.36 -6.11 18.34
C PHE A 120 -6.65 -6.25 19.84
N LYS A 121 -5.62 -6.52 20.66
CA LYS A 121 -5.77 -6.57 22.11
C LYS A 121 -6.17 -5.21 22.69
N GLN A 122 -5.60 -4.12 22.18
CA GLN A 122 -5.96 -2.76 22.61
C GLN A 122 -7.35 -2.36 22.12
N ILE A 123 -7.70 -2.65 20.86
CA ILE A 123 -9.05 -2.37 20.32
C ILE A 123 -10.13 -3.07 21.16
N LYS A 124 -9.89 -4.30 21.62
CA LYS A 124 -10.84 -5.05 22.46
C LYS A 124 -10.99 -4.51 23.89
N LYS A 125 -9.95 -3.87 24.45
CA LYS A 125 -10.05 -3.29 25.79
C LYS A 125 -11.01 -2.10 25.82
N GLY A 126 -11.30 -1.49 24.68
CA GLY A 126 -12.05 -0.25 24.61
C GLY A 126 -11.23 0.92 25.13
N PHE A 127 -11.81 2.11 25.02
CA PHE A 127 -11.29 3.31 25.67
C PHE A 127 -11.58 3.28 27.17
#